data_AF-A0A8T3P153-F1
#
_entry.id   AF-A0A8T3P153-F1
#
_cell.length_a   1.000
_cell.length_b   1.000
_cell.length_c   1.000
_cell.angle_alpha   90.00
_cell.angle_beta   90.00
_cell.angle_gamma   90.00
#
_symmetry.space_group_name_H-M   'P 1'
#
loop_
_entity.id
_entity.type
_entity.pdbx_description
1 polymer ?
#
loop_
_entity_poly.entity_id
_entity_poly.type
_entity_poly.pdbx_seq_one_letter_code
_entity_poly.pdbx_strand_id
1 'polypeptide(L)'
;MSWSITGSRVGTVLAVSDSGLPICHGEGRHEPRPLGLYGYGGNINHALLSRLQKSKCAWTIALPSEAPVNIDGNDQGLIERIQQAPEKAHGMITFFSDPDLVGIVSVVPEPAFAHIRRLLELVLLSESLRYSIALDFLGFRVPHATTSTPSWEEFMSGKPYFFNEMDVALSTNDA
;
A
#
# COMPACT_ATOMS: atom_id res chain seq x y z
N MET A 1 2.34 3.32 -12.17
CA MET A 1 3.61 2.99 -11.47
C MET A 1 3.46 1.59 -10.94
N SER A 2 4.52 0.91 -10.51
CA SER A 2 4.38 -0.27 -9.64
C SER A 2 5.05 0.02 -8.31
N TRP A 3 4.52 -0.54 -7.25
CA TRP A 3 5.06 -0.36 -5.90
C TRP A 3 5.08 -1.73 -5.25
N SER A 4 6.26 -2.17 -4.86
CA SER A 4 6.39 -3.37 -4.06
C SER A 4 6.75 -2.99 -2.62
N ILE A 5 6.28 -3.78 -1.68
CA ILE A 5 6.67 -3.72 -0.28
C ILE A 5 7.18 -5.10 0.07
N THR A 6 8.39 -5.16 0.62
CA THR A 6 8.98 -6.40 1.09
C THR A 6 9.22 -6.31 2.60
N GLY A 7 8.96 -7.40 3.30
CA GLY A 7 9.20 -7.47 4.73
C GLY A 7 9.32 -8.90 5.23
N SER A 8 9.43 -9.04 6.53
CA SER A 8 9.57 -10.32 7.22
C SER A 8 8.69 -10.34 8.47
N ARG A 9 8.86 -11.35 9.33
CA ARG A 9 8.18 -11.39 10.63
C ARG A 9 8.44 -10.15 11.50
N VAL A 10 9.59 -9.49 11.35
CA VAL A 10 9.93 -8.31 12.16
C VAL A 10 9.09 -7.13 11.69
N GLY A 11 8.34 -6.54 12.62
CA GLY A 11 7.45 -5.41 12.33
C GLY A 11 6.10 -5.80 11.72
N THR A 12 5.84 -7.08 11.44
CA THR A 12 4.52 -7.56 11.00
C THR A 12 3.67 -7.92 12.21
N VAL A 13 2.40 -7.54 12.19
CA VAL A 13 1.45 -7.78 13.27
C VAL A 13 0.09 -8.17 12.70
N LEU A 14 -0.51 -9.19 13.32
CA LEU A 14 -1.91 -9.54 13.16
C LEU A 14 -2.63 -9.13 14.44
N ALA A 15 -3.61 -8.24 14.33
CA ALA A 15 -4.30 -7.66 15.47
C ALA A 15 -5.81 -7.72 15.28
N VAL A 16 -6.51 -7.28 16.32
CA VAL A 16 -7.95 -6.98 16.30
C VAL A 16 -8.07 -5.48 16.52
N SER A 17 -8.82 -4.80 15.66
CA SER A 17 -9.07 -3.37 15.77
C SER A 17 -10.06 -3.05 16.89
N ASP A 18 -10.23 -1.75 17.17
CA ASP A 18 -11.20 -1.27 18.16
C ASP A 18 -12.66 -1.60 17.78
N SER A 19 -12.92 -1.87 16.49
CA SER A 19 -14.23 -2.33 16.02
C SER A 19 -14.44 -3.84 16.17
N GLY A 20 -13.45 -4.57 16.70
CA GLY A 20 -13.49 -6.01 16.89
C GLY A 20 -13.18 -6.82 15.64
N LEU A 21 -12.67 -6.18 14.57
CA LEU A 21 -12.38 -6.83 13.30
C LEU A 21 -10.89 -7.16 13.17
N PRO A 22 -10.53 -8.24 12.45
CA PRO A 22 -9.13 -8.57 12.24
C PRO A 22 -8.48 -7.53 11.31
N ILE A 23 -7.25 -7.15 11.65
CA ILE A 23 -6.44 -6.22 10.86
C ILE A 23 -5.00 -6.73 10.76
N CYS A 24 -4.38 -6.52 9.61
CA CYS A 24 -2.95 -6.79 9.43
C CYS A 24 -2.22 -5.47 9.28
N HIS A 25 -1.11 -5.27 9.99
CA HIS A 25 -0.27 -4.10 9.78
C HIS A 25 1.20 -4.47 9.85
N GLY A 26 2.04 -3.62 9.29
CA GLY A 26 3.45 -3.74 9.54
C GLY A 26 4.31 -2.69 8.86
N GLU A 27 5.61 -2.92 8.97
CA GLU A 27 6.65 -2.10 8.35
C GLU A 27 7.39 -2.92 7.30
N GLY A 28 7.88 -2.25 6.27
CA GLY A 28 8.61 -2.91 5.20
C GLY A 28 9.55 -1.99 4.44
N ARG A 29 10.42 -2.60 3.64
CA ARG A 29 11.16 -1.88 2.61
C ARG A 29 10.30 -1.82 1.37
N HIS A 30 10.05 -0.62 0.87
CA HIS A 30 9.29 -0.43 -0.34
C HIS A 30 10.18 -0.06 -1.52
N GLU A 31 9.72 -0.37 -2.72
CA GLU A 31 10.38 -0.05 -3.97
C GLU A 31 9.39 0.61 -4.93
N PRO A 32 9.32 1.95 -4.95
CA PRO A 32 8.54 2.66 -5.94
C PRO A 32 9.23 2.56 -7.30
N ARG A 33 8.50 2.07 -8.31
CA ARG A 33 8.98 1.99 -9.70
C ARG A 33 8.07 2.79 -10.63
N PRO A 34 8.62 3.78 -11.37
CA PRO A 34 7.84 4.44 -12.40
C PRO A 34 7.41 3.42 -13.46
N LEU A 35 6.21 3.55 -14.03
CA LEU A 35 5.85 2.82 -15.25
C LEU A 35 6.65 3.46 -16.39
N GLY A 36 7.87 2.97 -16.62
CA GLY A 36 8.82 3.65 -17.50
C GLY A 36 9.96 2.77 -17.99
N LEU A 37 9.65 1.64 -18.63
CA LEU A 37 10.60 0.94 -19.51
C LEU A 37 10.14 0.85 -20.98
N TYR A 38 8.89 1.25 -21.28
CA TYR A 38 8.32 1.15 -22.64
C TYR A 38 7.72 2.47 -23.16
N GLY A 39 8.46 3.58 -23.07
CA GLY A 39 8.30 4.67 -24.06
C GLY A 39 7.48 5.91 -23.71
N TYR A 40 7.05 6.12 -22.46
CA TYR A 40 6.53 7.43 -22.02
C TYR A 40 7.51 8.07 -21.03
N GLY A 41 8.40 8.88 -21.57
CA GLY A 41 9.42 9.64 -20.83
C GLY A 41 8.82 10.76 -19.99
N GLY A 42 8.50 10.44 -18.74
CA GLY A 42 8.45 11.44 -17.68
C GLY A 42 9.87 11.79 -17.23
N ASN A 43 10.13 13.06 -16.92
CA ASN A 43 11.39 13.49 -16.33
C ASN A 43 11.48 12.88 -14.91
N ILE A 44 12.26 11.80 -14.74
CA ILE A 44 12.39 11.16 -13.43
C ILE A 44 13.22 12.08 -12.54
N ASN A 45 12.57 12.66 -11.53
CA ASN A 45 13.29 13.39 -10.50
C ASN A 45 14.03 12.41 -9.58
N HIS A 46 15.29 12.15 -9.90
CA HIS A 46 16.14 11.21 -9.16
C HIS A 46 16.32 11.58 -7.67
N ALA A 47 16.28 12.87 -7.33
CA ALA A 47 16.38 13.29 -5.94
C ALA A 47 15.14 12.92 -5.13
N LEU A 48 13.94 13.15 -5.69
CA LEU A 48 12.68 12.75 -5.06
C LEU A 48 12.54 11.24 -4.98
N LEU A 49 12.88 10.52 -6.05
CA LEU A 49 12.89 9.05 -6.04
C LEU A 49 13.84 8.51 -4.96
N SER A 50 15.04 9.09 -4.82
CA SER A 50 16.00 8.68 -3.80
C SER A 50 15.51 8.98 -2.39
N ARG A 51 14.83 10.10 -2.18
CA ARG A 51 14.20 10.41 -0.89
C ARG A 51 13.11 9.39 -0.56
N LEU A 52 12.20 9.14 -1.50
CA LEU A 52 11.12 8.16 -1.33
C LEU A 52 11.65 6.77 -1.00
N GLN A 53 12.68 6.29 -1.71
CA GLN A 53 13.28 4.97 -1.44
C GLN A 53 13.94 4.85 -0.04
N LYS A 54 14.22 5.98 0.62
CA LYS A 54 14.80 6.04 1.97
C LYS A 54 13.75 6.32 3.05
N SER A 55 12.55 6.76 2.68
CA SER A 55 11.44 6.99 3.60
C SER A 55 11.06 5.70 4.31
N LYS A 56 10.55 5.82 5.54
CA LYS A 56 9.94 4.66 6.21
C LYS A 56 8.70 4.24 5.45
N CYS A 57 8.30 2.98 5.54
CA CYS A 57 7.05 2.51 4.96
C CYS A 57 6.28 1.70 5.99
N ALA A 58 5.06 2.14 6.27
CA ALA A 58 4.09 1.43 7.08
C ALA A 58 2.88 1.07 6.21
N TRP A 59 2.33 -0.12 6.42
CA TRP A 59 1.19 -0.61 5.67
C TRP A 59 0.14 -1.21 6.60
N THR A 60 -1.11 -1.15 6.16
CA THR A 60 -2.27 -1.72 6.83
C THR A 60 -3.16 -2.40 5.80
N ILE A 61 -3.66 -3.59 6.12
CA ILE A 61 -4.64 -4.33 5.35
C ILE A 61 -5.85 -4.58 6.24
N ALA A 62 -7.03 -4.13 5.80
CA ALA A 62 -8.28 -4.16 6.56
C ALA A 62 -9.44 -4.71 5.71
N LEU A 63 -10.58 -4.95 6.38
CA LEU A 63 -11.84 -5.32 5.76
C LEU A 63 -12.70 -4.09 5.46
N PRO A 64 -13.63 -4.16 4.47
CA PRO A 64 -14.57 -3.07 4.18
C PRO A 64 -15.47 -2.68 5.36
N SER A 65 -15.68 -3.60 6.30
CA SER A 65 -16.50 -3.41 7.51
C SER A 65 -15.77 -2.70 8.65
N GLU A 66 -14.47 -2.41 8.49
CA GLU A 66 -13.67 -1.70 9.50
C GLU A 66 -14.15 -0.26 9.71
N ALA A 67 -13.90 0.29 10.89
CA ALA A 67 -14.32 1.64 11.22
C ALA A 67 -13.69 2.66 10.24
N PRO A 68 -14.44 3.65 9.72
CA PRO A 68 -13.93 4.60 8.74
C PRO A 68 -12.64 5.31 9.15
N VAL A 69 -12.51 5.66 10.43
CA VAL A 69 -11.30 6.31 10.98
C VAL A 69 -10.04 5.46 10.83
N ASN A 70 -10.15 4.13 10.82
CA ASN A 70 -9.04 3.20 10.69
C ASN A 70 -8.62 2.99 9.22
N ILE A 71 -9.48 3.36 8.26
CA ILE A 71 -9.24 3.22 6.83
C ILE A 71 -8.88 4.57 6.20
N ASP A 72 -9.62 5.63 6.54
CA ASP A 72 -9.57 6.95 5.91
C ASP A 72 -9.73 8.07 6.95
N GLY A 73 -8.89 8.05 8.00
CA GLY A 73 -8.97 9.03 9.09
C GLY A 73 -8.70 10.48 8.68
N ASN A 74 -8.21 10.72 7.45
CA ASN A 74 -7.97 12.03 6.87
C ASN A 74 -9.02 12.43 5.81
N ASP A 75 -10.09 11.65 5.65
CA ASP A 75 -11.26 11.92 4.82
C ASP A 75 -10.89 12.27 3.37
N GLN A 76 -10.07 11.43 2.76
CA GLN A 76 -9.49 11.69 1.44
C GLN A 76 -10.21 10.99 0.29
N GLY A 77 -11.18 10.12 0.57
CA GLY A 77 -12.03 9.53 -0.46
C GLY A 77 -11.91 8.01 -0.60
N LEU A 78 -11.18 7.33 0.30
CA LEU A 78 -11.04 5.88 0.26
C LEU A 78 -12.36 5.20 0.64
N ILE A 79 -13.08 5.75 1.63
CA ILE A 79 -14.34 5.19 2.12
C ILE A 79 -15.42 5.20 1.04
N GLU A 80 -15.56 6.28 0.30
CA GLU A 80 -16.54 6.41 -0.78
C GLU A 80 -16.28 5.37 -1.87
N ARG A 81 -15.01 5.08 -2.18
CA ARG A 81 -14.65 4.07 -3.18
C ARG A 81 -15.01 2.67 -2.72
N ILE A 82 -14.75 2.37 -1.45
CA ILE A 82 -15.13 1.09 -0.83
C ILE A 82 -16.64 0.93 -0.86
N GLN A 83 -17.39 1.97 -0.51
CA GLN A 83 -18.85 1.94 -0.53
C GLN A 83 -19.43 1.75 -1.95
N GLN A 84 -18.77 2.29 -2.98
CA GLN A 84 -19.19 2.16 -4.37
C GLN A 84 -18.93 0.77 -4.95
N ALA A 85 -17.94 0.03 -4.46
CA ALA A 85 -17.58 -1.31 -4.95
C ALA A 85 -16.95 -2.18 -3.85
N PRO A 86 -17.68 -2.57 -2.80
CA PRO A 86 -17.12 -3.25 -1.63
C PRO A 86 -16.54 -4.64 -1.93
N GLU A 87 -16.91 -5.22 -3.08
CA GLU A 87 -16.42 -6.50 -3.58
C GLU A 87 -15.03 -6.42 -4.21
N LYS A 88 -14.45 -5.23 -4.35
CA LYS A 88 -13.12 -5.01 -4.93
C LYS A 88 -12.09 -4.68 -3.87
N ALA A 89 -10.83 -4.93 -4.19
CA ALA A 89 -9.74 -4.35 -3.44
C ALA A 89 -9.68 -2.84 -3.72
N HIS A 90 -9.45 -2.07 -2.68
CA HIS A 90 -9.17 -0.65 -2.75
C HIS A 90 -7.96 -0.36 -1.91
N GLY A 91 -7.28 0.73 -2.19
CA GLY A 91 -6.32 1.23 -1.24
C GLY A 91 -5.86 2.62 -1.56
N MET A 92 -5.11 3.15 -0.61
CA MET A 92 -4.58 4.49 -0.58
C MET A 92 -3.11 4.44 -0.22
N ILE A 93 -2.29 5.20 -0.93
CA ILE A 93 -0.90 5.46 -0.59
C ILE A 93 -0.70 6.96 -0.38
N THR A 94 -0.06 7.31 0.73
CA THR A 94 0.13 8.70 1.16
C THR A 94 1.57 8.93 1.58
N PHE A 95 2.13 10.06 1.19
CA PHE A 95 3.41 10.54 1.70
C PHE A 95 3.20 11.52 2.85
N PHE A 96 3.80 11.23 4.01
CA PHE A 96 3.90 12.14 5.13
C PHE A 96 5.31 12.75 5.10
N SER A 97 5.38 14.08 5.15
CA SER A 97 6.65 14.80 5.10
C SER A 97 7.32 14.94 6.47
N ASP A 98 6.53 14.86 7.54
CA ASP A 98 6.97 14.90 8.93
C ASP A 98 6.09 13.95 9.78
N PRO A 99 6.57 12.74 10.14
CA PRO A 99 7.86 12.16 9.76
C PRO A 99 7.90 11.75 8.28
N ASP A 100 9.10 11.58 7.72
CA ASP A 100 9.31 11.08 6.35
C ASP A 100 8.89 9.60 6.21
N LEU A 101 7.62 9.40 5.85
CA LEU A 101 6.91 8.12 5.93
C LEU A 101 5.98 7.96 4.73
N VAL A 102 5.97 6.78 4.15
CA VAL A 102 4.95 6.31 3.22
C VAL A 102 3.96 5.45 4.00
N GLY A 103 2.71 5.88 4.04
CA GLY A 103 1.60 5.11 4.60
C GLY A 103 0.78 4.47 3.50
N ILE A 104 0.49 3.18 3.64
CA ILE A 104 -0.31 2.41 2.70
C ILE A 104 -1.48 1.78 3.45
N VAL A 105 -2.70 2.02 3.00
CA VAL A 105 -3.90 1.38 3.51
C VAL A 105 -4.54 0.61 2.38
N SER A 106 -4.70 -0.69 2.54
CA SER A 106 -5.42 -1.56 1.61
C SER A 106 -6.66 -2.10 2.29
N VAL A 107 -7.79 -2.02 1.61
CA VAL A 107 -9.06 -2.61 2.05
C VAL A 107 -9.45 -3.65 1.03
N VAL A 108 -9.56 -4.90 1.47
CA VAL A 108 -9.77 -6.04 0.57
C VAL A 108 -10.98 -6.87 1.01
N PRO A 109 -11.70 -7.50 0.06
CA PRO A 109 -12.82 -8.38 0.38
C PRO A 109 -12.42 -9.51 1.32
N GLU A 110 -13.37 -10.01 2.12
CA GLU A 110 -13.14 -11.06 3.11
C GLU A 110 -12.38 -12.30 2.60
N PRO A 111 -12.68 -12.86 1.40
CA PRO A 111 -11.93 -14.01 0.89
C PRO A 111 -10.45 -13.69 0.64
N ALA A 112 -10.16 -12.50 0.11
CA ALA A 112 -8.79 -12.04 -0.11
C ALA A 112 -8.09 -11.78 1.21
N PHE A 113 -8.78 -11.13 2.17
CA PHE A 113 -8.24 -10.89 3.51
C PHE A 113 -7.86 -12.20 4.22
N ALA A 114 -8.75 -13.20 4.20
CA ALA A 114 -8.50 -14.50 4.82
C ALA A 114 -7.27 -15.19 4.22
N HIS A 115 -7.11 -15.10 2.89
CA HIS A 115 -5.93 -15.61 2.21
C HIS A 115 -4.66 -14.88 2.64
N ILE A 116 -4.66 -13.54 2.60
CA ILE A 116 -3.52 -12.69 2.97
C ILE A 116 -3.12 -12.94 4.42
N ARG A 117 -4.09 -12.95 5.34
CA ARG A 117 -3.86 -13.23 6.75
C ARG A 117 -3.13 -14.56 6.92
N ARG A 118 -3.58 -15.62 6.23
CA ARG A 118 -2.91 -16.93 6.29
C ARG A 118 -1.47 -16.87 5.80
N LEU A 119 -1.18 -16.13 4.73
CA LEU A 119 0.20 -15.93 4.26
C LEU A 119 1.05 -15.21 5.31
N LEU A 120 0.52 -14.18 5.95
CA LEU A 120 1.22 -13.43 7.00
C LEU A 120 1.38 -14.25 8.29
N GLU A 121 0.43 -15.11 8.63
CA GLU A 121 0.59 -16.09 9.72
C GLU A 121 1.79 -17.01 9.46
N LEU A 122 1.96 -17.51 8.23
CA LEU A 122 3.12 -18.32 7.86
C LEU A 122 4.44 -17.55 7.99
N VAL A 123 4.44 -16.26 7.64
CA VAL A 123 5.61 -15.38 7.84
C VAL A 123 5.93 -15.25 9.33
N LEU A 124 4.93 -14.99 10.18
CA LEU A 124 5.15 -14.83 11.62
C LEU A 124 5.69 -16.10 12.29
N LEU A 125 5.31 -17.27 11.77
CA LEU A 125 5.75 -18.58 12.26
C LEU A 125 7.12 -19.02 11.71
N SER A 126 7.71 -18.27 10.77
CA SER A 126 8.96 -18.64 10.11
C SER A 126 10.03 -17.56 10.22
N GLU A 127 11.27 -17.98 10.41
CA GLU A 127 12.43 -17.07 10.40
C GLU A 127 12.97 -16.79 8.99
N SER A 128 12.65 -17.66 8.03
CA SER A 128 13.20 -17.62 6.66
C SER A 128 12.24 -17.05 5.63
N LEU A 129 10.94 -16.98 5.95
CA LEU A 129 9.93 -16.45 5.03
C LEU A 129 9.89 -14.93 5.05
N ARG A 130 9.72 -14.38 3.86
CA ARG A 130 9.45 -12.97 3.60
C ARG A 130 8.15 -12.86 2.83
N TYR A 131 7.52 -11.69 2.94
CA TYR A 131 6.39 -11.34 2.08
C TYR A 131 6.81 -10.28 1.07
N SER A 132 6.10 -10.28 -0.06
CA SER A 132 6.07 -9.19 -1.03
C SER A 132 4.62 -8.79 -1.26
N ILE A 133 4.29 -7.53 -1.04
CA ILE A 133 3.02 -6.92 -1.42
C ILE A 133 3.28 -6.14 -2.70
N ALA A 134 2.64 -6.51 -3.80
CA ALA A 134 2.66 -5.77 -5.04
C ALA A 134 1.36 -4.96 -5.17
N LEU A 135 1.50 -3.67 -5.45
CA LEU A 135 0.39 -2.76 -5.68
C LEU A 135 0.43 -2.35 -7.15
N ASP A 136 -0.69 -2.53 -7.85
CA ASP A 136 -0.81 -2.06 -9.23
C ASP A 136 -1.57 -0.73 -9.29
N PHE A 137 -1.00 0.21 -10.03
CA PHE A 137 -1.46 1.59 -10.15
C PHE A 137 -1.88 1.95 -11.57
N LEU A 138 -2.35 0.97 -12.35
CA LEU A 138 -2.82 1.19 -13.74
C LEU A 138 -3.96 2.23 -13.87
N GLY A 139 -4.54 2.71 -12.78
CA GLY A 139 -5.56 3.75 -12.80
C GLY A 139 -5.45 4.75 -11.65
N PHE A 140 -4.36 5.52 -11.57
CA PHE A 140 -4.33 6.68 -10.68
C PHE A 140 -5.46 7.65 -11.04
N ARG A 141 -6.46 7.75 -10.16
CA ARG A 141 -7.51 8.77 -10.22
C ARG A 141 -7.22 9.82 -9.16
N VAL A 142 -6.38 10.79 -9.49
CA VAL A 142 -6.24 12.00 -8.66
C VAL A 142 -7.33 12.98 -9.12
N PRO A 143 -8.17 13.53 -8.22
CA PRO A 143 -9.21 14.49 -8.61
C PRO A 143 -8.69 15.74 -9.35
N HIS A 144 -7.39 16.03 -9.23
CA HIS A 144 -6.75 17.23 -9.76
C HIS A 144 -5.64 16.95 -10.78
N ALA A 145 -5.38 15.70 -11.16
CA ALA A 145 -4.30 15.40 -12.09
C ALA A 145 -4.66 15.87 -13.50
N THR A 146 -3.77 16.62 -14.12
CA THR A 146 -3.86 17.00 -15.54
C THR A 146 -3.38 15.89 -16.48
N THR A 147 -2.74 14.85 -15.95
CA THR A 147 -2.18 13.71 -16.67
C THR A 147 -2.70 12.39 -16.12
N SER A 148 -2.67 11.34 -16.93
CA SER A 148 -3.09 9.98 -16.52
C SER A 148 -2.14 9.34 -15.51
N THR A 149 -0.92 9.86 -15.38
CA THR A 149 0.09 9.40 -14.42
C THR A 149 0.60 10.61 -13.63
N PRO A 150 0.54 10.58 -12.30
CA PRO A 150 1.04 11.65 -11.45
C PRO A 150 2.57 11.64 -11.35
N SER A 151 3.14 12.82 -11.17
CA SER A 151 4.56 13.05 -10.92
C SER A 151 4.95 12.74 -9.47
N TRP A 152 6.25 12.54 -9.23
CA TRP A 152 6.77 12.32 -7.87
C TRP A 152 6.58 13.55 -6.97
N GLU A 153 6.65 14.74 -7.56
CA GLU A 153 6.38 16.02 -6.91
C GLU A 153 4.95 16.07 -6.38
N GLU A 154 3.97 15.71 -7.21
CA GLU A 154 2.57 15.63 -6.79
C GLU A 154 2.39 14.56 -5.71
N PHE A 155 3.12 13.45 -5.76
CA PHE A 155 3.10 12.44 -4.71
C PHE A 155 3.58 12.99 -3.36
N MET A 156 4.73 13.64 -3.39
CA MET A 156 5.35 14.19 -2.20
C MET A 156 4.67 15.46 -1.66
N SER A 157 3.71 16.03 -2.40
CA SER A 157 2.86 17.12 -1.93
C SER A 157 1.89 16.71 -0.81
N GLY A 158 1.81 15.41 -0.51
CA GLY A 158 0.98 14.86 0.58
C GLY A 158 -0.43 14.47 0.15
N LYS A 159 -0.78 14.65 -1.13
CA LYS A 159 -2.06 14.16 -1.65
C LYS A 159 -2.02 12.64 -1.79
N PRO A 160 -3.04 11.92 -1.34
CA PRO A 160 -3.08 10.48 -1.46
C PRO A 160 -3.37 10.04 -2.89
N TYR A 161 -2.99 8.79 -3.16
CA TYR A 161 -3.29 8.12 -4.41
C TYR A 161 -4.02 6.83 -4.16
N PHE A 162 -4.98 6.56 -5.02
CA PHE A 162 -5.83 5.40 -4.90
C PHE A 162 -5.47 4.32 -5.93
N PHE A 163 -5.59 3.06 -5.51
CA PHE A 163 -5.39 1.87 -6.32
C PHE A 163 -6.50 0.83 -6.06
N ASN A 164 -6.66 -0.14 -6.97
CA ASN A 164 -7.73 -1.13 -6.92
C ASN A 164 -7.23 -2.59 -6.94
N GLU A 165 -5.93 -2.81 -7.09
CA GLU A 165 -5.36 -4.15 -7.21
C GLU A 165 -4.15 -4.29 -6.28
N MET A 166 -4.12 -5.41 -5.57
CA MET A 166 -3.06 -5.76 -4.63
C MET A 166 -2.86 -7.27 -4.63
N ASP A 167 -1.61 -7.68 -4.76
CA ASP A 167 -1.18 -9.07 -4.66
C ASP A 167 -0.22 -9.24 -3.49
N VAL A 168 -0.35 -10.34 -2.76
CA VAL A 168 0.56 -10.71 -1.67
C VAL A 168 1.14 -12.09 -1.95
N ALA A 169 2.45 -12.17 -1.95
CA ALA A 169 3.19 -13.41 -2.21
C ALA A 169 4.22 -13.66 -1.11
N LEU A 170 4.58 -14.93 -0.92
CA LEU A 170 5.64 -15.36 -0.02
C LEU A 170 6.89 -15.75 -0.81
N SER A 171 8.06 -15.49 -0.24
CA SER A 171 9.34 -15.95 -0.76
C SER A 171 10.27 -16.39 0.37
N THR A 172 11.25 -17.22 0.03
CA THR A 172 12.35 -17.63 0.91
C THR A 172 13.57 -16.75 0.67
N ASN A 173 14.45 -16.62 1.68
CA ASN A 173 15.82 -16.17 1.41
C ASN A 173 16.50 -17.22 0.53
N ASP A 174 16.67 -16.96 -0.76
CA ASP A 174 17.70 -17.65 -1.52
C ASP A 174 19.05 -17.14 -0.98
N ALA A 175 19.82 -18.06 -0.39
CA ALA A 175 21.13 -17.81 0.19
C ALA A 175 22.20 -17.55 -0.87
#